data_AF-B6IJ65-F1
#
_entry.id   AF-B6IJ65-F1
#
_cell.length_a   1.000
_cell.length_b   1.000
_cell.length_c   1.000
_cell.angle_alpha   90.00
_cell.angle_beta   90.00
_cell.angle_gamma   90.00
#
_symmetry.space_group_name_H-M   'P 1'
#
loop_
_entity.id
_entity.type
_entity.pdbx_description
1 polymer ?
#
loop_
_entity_poly.entity_id
_entity_poly.type
_entity_poly.pdbx_seq_one_letter_code
_entity_poly.pdbx_strand_id
1 'polypeptide(L)'
;MDNKEKESEDDDNILEILKLSTACVGKIINSMEFTDAFTLSSLSNRSKNCVRSANYQIAGMKFEFCNSEDDDRILLARTTHALADSIIEPRDSHPQRWSIFLPKREVMGILTYRYKDFNLVGRTNVDCKELATNHLMNVFKTDKTYVTINQTIKNLPDFFLWKYVKKFKCVEIVPKERADTLNITTDDINFVLGTVKSLNYRFSVNINEKVFKLKNSIYDECELLCFDDAHWLDTENLLTHTPLLKKLRLNGIHGKQINTVLKHMIRGDSSKLVEFSTFAGYRFVENDIFDGIETKIENIQNRKTTDGRFQISYCTSMRRVRCIESSMFNMF
;
A
#
# COMPACT_ATOMS: atom_id res chain seq x y z
N MET A 1 27.98 -4.73 38.70
CA MET A 1 28.93 -3.98 37.85
C MET A 1 28.94 -4.70 36.49
N ASP A 2 27.76 -5.07 35.95
CA ASP A 2 27.65 -6.33 35.17
C ASP A 2 27.14 -6.12 33.73
N ASN A 3 27.05 -4.88 33.27
CA ASN A 3 26.57 -4.59 31.91
C ASN A 3 27.71 -4.47 30.88
N LYS A 4 28.98 -4.36 31.30
CA LYS A 4 30.11 -4.21 30.37
C LYS A 4 30.72 -5.54 29.91
N GLU A 5 30.67 -6.58 30.72
CA GLU A 5 31.25 -7.89 30.37
C GLU A 5 30.36 -8.68 29.39
N LYS A 6 29.03 -8.49 29.44
CA LYS A 6 28.09 -9.10 28.48
C LYS A 6 28.23 -8.57 27.06
N GLU A 7 28.42 -7.25 26.91
CA GLU A 7 28.60 -6.63 25.58
C GLU A 7 29.89 -7.12 24.90
N SER A 8 30.97 -7.39 25.65
CA SER A 8 32.22 -7.90 25.06
C SER A 8 32.16 -9.37 24.63
N GLU A 9 31.36 -10.20 25.30
CA GLU A 9 31.29 -11.64 25.03
C GLU A 9 30.41 -11.95 23.80
N ASP A 10 29.35 -11.15 23.59
CA ASP A 10 28.50 -11.24 22.40
C ASP A 10 29.24 -10.81 21.12
N ASP A 11 30.08 -9.77 21.19
CA ASP A 11 30.87 -9.29 20.06
C ASP A 11 31.97 -10.30 19.63
N ASP A 12 32.60 -11.00 20.58
CA ASP A 12 33.62 -12.02 20.30
C ASP A 12 33.02 -13.27 19.64
N ASN A 13 31.83 -13.73 20.09
CA ASN A 13 31.11 -14.84 19.47
C ASN A 13 30.67 -14.52 18.03
N ILE A 14 30.27 -13.27 17.76
CA ILE A 14 29.91 -12.80 16.42
C ILE A 14 31.11 -12.83 15.45
N LEU A 15 32.31 -12.47 15.94
CA LEU A 15 33.55 -12.51 15.16
C LEU A 15 33.98 -13.93 14.79
N GLU A 16 33.64 -14.95 15.58
CA GLU A 16 33.90 -16.35 15.26
C GLU A 16 33.04 -16.88 14.10
N ILE A 17 31.77 -16.45 14.02
CA ILE A 17 30.88 -16.81 12.90
C ILE A 17 31.50 -16.40 11.56
N LEU A 18 32.17 -15.24 11.52
CA LEU A 18 32.83 -14.73 10.31
C LEU A 18 34.05 -15.54 9.85
N LYS A 19 34.53 -16.50 10.66
CA LYS A 19 35.65 -17.41 10.33
C LYS A 19 35.19 -18.73 9.70
N LEU A 20 33.88 -19.04 9.72
CA LEU A 20 33.31 -20.26 9.15
C LEU A 20 33.24 -20.22 7.61
N SER A 21 33.03 -21.38 6.98
CA SER A 21 32.79 -21.45 5.54
C SER A 21 31.51 -20.70 5.15
N THR A 22 31.51 -20.07 3.97
CA THR A 22 30.39 -19.24 3.49
C THR A 22 29.03 -19.97 3.50
N ALA A 23 29.02 -21.26 3.19
CA ALA A 23 27.81 -22.09 3.23
C ALA A 23 27.28 -22.30 4.66
N CYS A 24 28.16 -22.46 5.65
CA CYS A 24 27.78 -22.59 7.05
C CYS A 24 27.26 -21.26 7.60
N VAL A 25 27.98 -20.17 7.31
CA VAL A 25 27.58 -18.79 7.66
C VAL A 25 26.20 -18.46 7.12
N GLY A 26 25.91 -18.80 5.87
CA GLY A 26 24.60 -18.58 5.26
C GLY A 26 23.46 -19.30 5.98
N LYS A 27 23.67 -20.56 6.40
CA LYS A 27 22.65 -21.32 7.16
C LYS A 27 22.41 -20.73 8.54
N ILE A 28 23.48 -20.34 9.23
CA ILE A 28 23.39 -19.71 10.55
C ILE A 28 22.62 -18.40 10.44
N ILE A 29 23.00 -17.51 9.51
CA ILE A 29 22.35 -16.21 9.33
C ILE A 29 20.87 -16.37 8.97
N ASN A 30 20.50 -17.31 8.11
CA ASN A 30 19.09 -17.55 7.77
C ASN A 30 18.28 -18.14 8.94
N SER A 31 18.95 -18.67 9.97
CA SER A 31 18.31 -19.18 11.19
C SER A 31 18.24 -18.14 12.31
N MET A 32 19.02 -17.06 12.23
CA MET A 32 19.01 -15.96 13.22
C MET A 32 17.67 -15.25 13.25
N GLU A 33 17.32 -14.60 14.37
CA GLU A 33 16.22 -13.63 14.36
C GLU A 33 16.58 -12.40 13.53
N PHE A 34 15.57 -11.64 13.10
CA PHE A 34 15.81 -10.44 12.30
C PHE A 34 16.68 -9.43 13.03
N THR A 35 16.44 -9.21 14.33
CA THR A 35 17.20 -8.25 15.14
C THR A 35 18.69 -8.64 15.16
N ASP A 36 19.01 -9.92 15.34
CA ASP A 36 20.40 -10.39 15.36
C ASP A 36 21.06 -10.24 13.99
N ALA A 37 20.36 -10.62 12.91
CA ALA A 37 20.86 -10.46 11.55
C ALA A 37 21.06 -8.96 11.20
N PHE A 38 20.18 -8.10 11.68
CA PHE A 38 20.30 -6.64 11.55
C PHE A 38 21.51 -6.12 12.30
N THR A 39 21.62 -6.41 13.60
CA THR A 39 22.77 -6.02 14.43
C THR A 39 24.07 -6.49 13.79
N LEU A 40 24.18 -7.78 13.46
CA LEU A 40 25.35 -8.35 12.77
C LEU A 40 25.71 -7.55 11.51
N SER A 41 24.73 -7.25 10.66
CA SER A 41 24.96 -6.51 9.42
C SER A 41 25.38 -5.05 9.63
N SER A 42 25.13 -4.47 10.81
CA SER A 42 25.50 -3.09 11.15
C SER A 42 26.90 -2.94 11.74
N LEU A 43 27.52 -4.02 12.24
CA LEU A 43 28.81 -3.96 12.94
C LEU A 43 30.01 -3.59 12.04
N SER A 44 30.04 -4.09 10.80
CA SER A 44 31.17 -3.84 9.88
C SER A 44 30.80 -4.09 8.41
N ASN A 45 31.62 -3.59 7.48
CA ASN A 45 31.45 -3.90 6.05
C ASN A 45 31.60 -5.40 5.75
N ARG A 46 32.42 -6.12 6.52
CA ARG A 46 32.60 -7.57 6.35
C ARG A 46 31.33 -8.31 6.74
N SER A 47 30.79 -8.04 7.94
CA SER A 47 29.57 -8.69 8.42
C SER A 47 28.34 -8.31 7.59
N LYS A 48 28.24 -7.04 7.16
CA LYS A 48 27.24 -6.59 6.18
C LYS A 48 27.24 -7.44 4.91
N ASN A 49 28.42 -7.69 4.34
CA ASN A 49 28.56 -8.51 3.15
C ASN A 49 28.18 -9.98 3.41
N CYS A 50 28.50 -10.53 4.58
CA CYS A 50 28.09 -11.88 4.95
C CYS A 50 26.56 -12.02 5.01
N VAL A 51 25.86 -11.09 5.68
CA VAL A 51 24.38 -11.12 5.77
C VAL A 51 23.75 -10.94 4.38
N ARG A 52 24.28 -10.01 3.58
CA ARG A 52 23.81 -9.81 2.20
C ARG A 52 23.99 -11.08 1.35
N SER A 53 25.16 -11.72 1.41
CA SER A 53 25.45 -12.95 0.67
C SER A 53 24.64 -14.16 1.15
N ALA A 54 24.19 -14.17 2.41
CA ALA A 54 23.30 -15.19 2.92
C ALA A 54 21.89 -15.14 2.31
N ASN A 55 21.54 -14.06 1.60
CA ASN A 55 20.21 -13.83 1.02
C ASN A 55 19.09 -13.95 2.06
N TYR A 56 19.30 -13.36 3.25
CA TYR A 56 18.30 -13.36 4.29
C TYR A 56 16.98 -12.77 3.77
N GLN A 57 15.94 -13.60 3.79
CA GLN A 57 14.67 -13.32 3.13
C GLN A 57 13.67 -12.65 4.07
N ILE A 58 13.11 -11.54 3.61
CA ILE A 58 11.97 -10.84 4.21
C ILE A 58 10.81 -10.95 3.22
N ALA A 59 9.72 -11.60 3.63
CA ALA A 59 8.58 -11.82 2.75
C ALA A 59 7.80 -10.52 2.48
N GLY A 60 7.81 -9.59 3.44
CA GLY A 60 7.25 -8.26 3.23
C GLY A 60 7.83 -7.23 4.19
N MET A 61 7.94 -5.99 3.71
CA MET A 61 8.41 -4.83 4.46
C MET A 61 7.47 -3.65 4.21
N LYS A 62 6.89 -3.11 5.27
CA LYS A 62 6.05 -1.90 5.22
C LYS A 62 6.74 -0.76 5.97
N PHE A 63 6.94 0.35 5.27
CA PHE A 63 7.39 1.61 5.85
C PHE A 63 6.16 2.45 6.20
N GLU A 64 6.00 2.80 7.48
CA GLU A 64 4.87 3.58 7.97
C GLU A 64 5.35 4.90 8.55
N PHE A 65 4.95 6.00 7.92
CA PHE A 65 5.27 7.36 8.34
C PHE A 65 4.05 7.97 9.02
N CYS A 66 4.10 8.06 10.34
CA CYS A 66 2.99 8.41 11.21
C CYS A 66 2.90 9.93 11.42
N ASN A 67 1.80 10.41 12.04
CA ASN A 67 1.59 11.84 12.35
C ASN A 67 2.72 12.47 13.18
N SER A 68 3.49 11.68 13.92
CA SER A 68 4.67 12.10 14.64
C SER A 68 5.87 11.29 14.14
N GLU A 69 6.97 11.97 13.87
CA GLU A 69 8.22 11.34 13.45
C GLU A 69 8.74 10.31 14.48
N ASP A 70 8.43 10.50 15.76
CA ASP A 70 8.76 9.57 16.84
C ASP A 70 8.03 8.22 16.74
N ASP A 71 6.95 8.21 15.98
CA ASP A 71 6.04 7.09 15.79
C ASP A 71 6.22 6.40 14.44
N ASP A 72 7.16 6.84 13.59
CA ASP A 72 7.46 6.20 12.31
C ASP A 72 7.99 4.78 12.53
N ARG A 73 7.48 3.81 11.74
CA ARG A 73 7.72 2.37 11.96
C ARG A 73 8.08 1.64 10.69
N ILE A 74 8.72 0.50 10.89
CA ILE A 74 8.93 -0.53 9.88
C ILE A 74 8.28 -1.81 10.40
N LEU A 75 7.38 -2.37 9.60
CA LEU A 75 6.75 -3.65 9.86
C LEU A 75 7.36 -4.68 8.92
N LEU A 76 7.80 -5.81 9.49
CA LEU A 76 8.46 -6.89 8.77
C LEU A 76 7.66 -8.17 8.91
N ALA A 77 7.43 -8.86 7.80
CA ALA A 77 6.89 -10.21 7.79
C ALA A 77 7.92 -11.20 7.27
N ARG A 78 8.06 -12.32 8.00
CA ARG A 78 8.88 -13.46 7.58
C ARG A 78 8.16 -14.42 6.63
N THR A 79 6.82 -14.45 6.65
CA THR A 79 6.02 -15.28 5.75
C THR A 79 5.17 -14.41 4.82
N THR A 80 4.95 -14.89 3.60
CA THR A 80 4.27 -14.14 2.53
C THR A 80 2.79 -13.90 2.78
N HIS A 81 2.19 -14.69 3.67
CA HIS A 81 0.77 -14.61 4.06
C HIS A 81 0.55 -13.49 5.10
N ALA A 82 1.40 -13.42 6.14
CA ALA A 82 1.19 -12.53 7.28
C ALA A 82 1.08 -11.03 6.93
N LEU A 83 1.86 -10.53 5.95
CA LEU A 83 1.75 -9.12 5.52
C LEU A 83 0.65 -8.88 4.48
N ALA A 84 0.34 -9.89 3.65
CA ALA A 84 -0.69 -9.77 2.62
C ALA A 84 -2.09 -9.70 3.27
N ASP A 85 -2.31 -10.55 4.27
CA ASP A 85 -3.59 -10.66 4.98
C ASP A 85 -3.82 -9.50 5.98
N SER A 86 -2.76 -8.84 6.43
CA SER A 86 -2.84 -7.71 7.36
C SER A 86 -2.97 -6.34 6.71
N ILE A 87 -2.61 -6.18 5.43
CA ILE A 87 -2.51 -4.86 4.77
C ILE A 87 -3.34 -4.74 3.48
N ILE A 88 -3.95 -5.80 2.94
CA ILE A 88 -4.82 -5.64 1.76
C ILE A 88 -6.15 -6.38 1.93
N GLU A 89 -7.11 -5.72 2.56
CA GLU A 89 -8.50 -5.79 2.11
C GLU A 89 -9.07 -4.36 1.95
N PRO A 90 -9.58 -4.00 0.75
CA PRO A 90 -10.37 -2.79 0.61
C PRO A 90 -11.64 -2.95 1.44
N ARG A 91 -11.75 -2.23 2.58
CA ARG A 91 -12.94 -2.12 3.47
C ARG A 91 -14.23 -2.60 2.79
N ASP A 92 -14.59 -3.86 2.99
CA ASP A 92 -15.90 -4.35 2.66
C ASP A 92 -16.80 -4.19 3.90
N SER A 93 -17.81 -3.33 3.74
CA SER A 93 -19.01 -3.20 4.57
C SER A 93 -18.91 -2.45 5.93
N HIS A 94 -19.67 -1.35 6.02
CA HIS A 94 -20.14 -0.62 7.22
C HIS A 94 -19.21 0.37 7.96
N PRO A 95 -19.76 1.49 8.48
CA PRO A 95 -19.00 2.47 9.24
C PRO A 95 -19.11 2.17 10.74
N GLN A 96 -18.04 1.66 11.35
CA GLN A 96 -17.59 2.03 12.70
C GLN A 96 -16.36 1.20 13.04
N ARG A 97 -15.26 1.88 13.38
CA ARG A 97 -14.06 1.36 14.05
C ARG A 97 -13.63 -0.06 13.68
N TRP A 98 -12.79 -0.20 12.65
CA TRP A 98 -11.73 -1.22 12.68
C TRP A 98 -10.38 -0.50 12.70
N SER A 99 -9.91 -0.23 13.92
CA SER A 99 -8.53 -0.55 14.27
C SER A 99 -8.19 -1.92 13.70
N ILE A 100 -6.98 -2.07 13.15
CA ILE A 100 -6.35 -3.35 12.82
C ILE A 100 -6.90 -4.45 13.74
N PHE A 101 -7.80 -5.32 13.24
CA PHE A 101 -8.34 -6.42 14.04
C PHE A 101 -7.37 -7.58 13.85
N LEU A 102 -6.32 -7.61 14.68
CA LEU A 102 -5.59 -8.85 14.87
C LEU A 102 -6.51 -9.76 15.67
N PRO A 103 -6.89 -10.96 15.18
CA PRO A 103 -7.34 -12.00 16.09
C PRO A 103 -6.21 -12.17 17.10
N LYS A 104 -6.49 -11.97 18.40
CA LYS A 104 -5.53 -12.06 19.52
C LYS A 104 -4.76 -13.40 19.61
N ARG A 105 -4.94 -14.32 18.65
CA ARG A 105 -4.44 -15.69 18.70
C ARG A 105 -3.61 -16.12 17.50
N GLU A 106 -3.47 -15.35 16.42
CA GLU A 106 -2.74 -15.83 15.21
C GLU A 106 -1.90 -14.76 14.50
N VAL A 107 -1.03 -14.05 15.22
CA VAL A 107 0.13 -13.39 14.56
C VAL A 107 1.41 -13.94 15.13
N MET A 108 1.81 -15.10 14.60
CA MET A 108 3.22 -15.46 14.55
C MET A 108 3.82 -14.76 13.34
N GLY A 109 4.66 -13.73 13.54
CA GLY A 109 5.64 -13.32 12.51
C GLY A 109 5.54 -11.93 11.88
N ILE A 110 4.73 -10.99 12.41
CA ILE A 110 4.90 -9.56 12.10
C ILE A 110 5.72 -8.91 13.22
N LEU A 111 6.88 -8.38 12.86
CA LEU A 111 7.76 -7.65 13.77
C LEU A 111 7.63 -6.15 13.48
N THR A 112 7.45 -5.33 14.52
CA THR A 112 7.33 -3.88 14.39
C THR A 112 8.51 -3.21 15.06
N TYR A 113 9.20 -2.34 14.33
CA TYR A 113 10.36 -1.60 14.80
C TYR A 113 10.12 -0.10 14.57
N ARG A 114 10.46 0.76 15.52
CA ARG A 114 10.48 2.20 15.23
C ARG A 114 11.80 2.55 14.56
N TYR A 115 11.80 3.57 13.70
CA TYR A 115 13.02 4.00 13.03
C TYR A 115 14.15 4.32 14.00
N LYS A 116 13.84 4.98 15.13
CA LYS A 116 14.81 5.32 16.17
C LYS A 116 15.39 4.12 16.92
N ASP A 117 14.74 2.97 16.85
CA ASP A 117 15.25 1.75 17.48
C ASP A 117 16.38 1.11 16.64
N PHE A 118 16.56 1.54 15.37
CA PHE A 118 17.70 1.13 14.55
C PHE A 118 18.93 1.98 14.87
N ASN A 119 19.81 1.45 15.72
CA ASN A 119 21.06 2.11 16.07
C ASN A 119 22.13 1.89 14.99
N LEU A 120 22.04 2.60 13.86
CA LEU A 120 23.09 2.58 12.84
C LEU A 120 24.19 3.58 13.21
N VAL A 121 25.34 3.07 13.63
CA VAL A 121 26.53 3.87 13.95
C VAL A 121 27.06 4.51 12.65
N GLY A 122 26.78 5.79 12.42
CA GLY A 122 27.34 6.48 11.25
C GLY A 122 26.86 7.91 11.00
N ARG A 123 27.80 8.86 11.09
CA ARG A 123 27.83 10.22 10.52
C ARG A 123 26.63 11.13 10.80
N THR A 124 26.90 12.17 11.58
CA THR A 124 26.02 13.19 12.18
C THR A 124 25.14 14.03 11.25
N ASN A 125 25.09 13.76 9.94
CA ASN A 125 24.45 14.64 8.96
C ASN A 125 23.38 13.96 8.07
N VAL A 126 23.14 12.66 8.21
CA VAL A 126 22.15 11.92 7.39
C VAL A 126 20.96 11.53 8.27
N ASP A 127 19.74 11.72 7.76
CA ASP A 127 18.49 11.31 8.43
C ASP A 127 18.56 9.81 8.79
N CYS A 128 18.29 9.48 10.06
CA CYS A 128 18.32 8.10 10.55
C CYS A 128 17.34 7.19 9.78
N LYS A 129 16.22 7.75 9.30
CA LYS A 129 15.23 7.03 8.49
C LYS A 129 15.79 6.63 7.13
N GLU A 130 16.53 7.55 6.51
CA GLU A 130 17.22 7.31 5.25
C GLU A 130 18.33 6.26 5.43
N LEU A 131 19.13 6.36 6.48
CA LEU A 131 20.17 5.37 6.78
C LEU A 131 19.59 3.98 7.02
N ALA A 132 18.55 3.85 7.85
CA ALA A 132 17.88 2.60 8.13
C ALA A 132 17.30 1.96 6.87
N THR A 133 16.58 2.75 6.08
CA THR A 133 15.98 2.30 4.82
C THR A 133 17.04 1.85 3.83
N ASN A 134 18.09 2.64 3.63
CA ASN A 134 19.19 2.30 2.74
C ASN A 134 19.89 1.01 3.16
N HIS A 135 20.10 0.81 4.47
CA HIS A 135 20.70 -0.41 4.98
C HIS A 135 19.79 -1.63 4.74
N LEU A 136 18.50 -1.51 5.08
CA LEU A 136 17.53 -2.57 4.92
C LEU A 136 17.40 -3.02 3.46
N MET A 137 17.24 -2.07 2.54
CA MET A 137 17.04 -2.34 1.12
C MET A 137 18.30 -2.89 0.43
N ASN A 138 19.50 -2.62 0.96
CA ASN A 138 20.75 -3.11 0.38
C ASN A 138 21.24 -4.45 0.93
N VAL A 139 20.83 -4.80 2.15
CA VAL A 139 21.32 -5.99 2.86
C VAL A 139 20.33 -7.14 2.77
N PHE A 140 19.03 -6.86 2.91
CA PHE A 140 18.02 -7.89 3.01
C PHE A 140 17.28 -8.09 1.70
N LYS A 141 17.00 -9.34 1.36
CA LYS A 141 16.19 -9.67 0.19
C LYS A 141 14.72 -9.53 0.56
N THR A 142 14.04 -8.56 -0.04
CA THR A 142 12.63 -8.26 0.24
C THR A 142 11.77 -8.56 -0.98
N ASP A 143 10.73 -9.40 -0.81
CA ASP A 143 9.84 -9.76 -1.92
C ASP A 143 8.80 -8.68 -2.22
N LYS A 144 8.25 -8.07 -1.16
CA LYS A 144 7.16 -7.09 -1.26
C LYS A 144 7.44 -5.89 -0.37
N THR A 145 7.39 -4.71 -0.96
CA THR A 145 7.56 -3.43 -0.27
C THR A 145 6.26 -2.64 -0.27
N TYR A 146 5.95 -2.02 0.86
CA TYR A 146 4.74 -1.24 1.07
C TYR A 146 5.13 0.09 1.71
N VAL A 147 4.38 1.15 1.41
CA VAL A 147 4.52 2.42 2.11
C VAL A 147 3.17 2.96 2.50
N THR A 148 3.09 3.51 3.71
CA THR A 148 1.94 4.24 4.22
C THR A 148 2.42 5.57 4.76
N ILE A 149 1.88 6.66 4.22
CA ILE A 149 2.18 8.04 4.61
C ILE A 149 0.94 8.62 5.26
N ASN A 150 1.01 8.78 6.58
CA ASN A 150 -0.04 9.33 7.43
C ASN A 150 0.30 10.74 7.93
N GLN A 151 1.33 11.37 7.39
CA GLN A 151 1.73 12.73 7.73
C GLN A 151 2.00 13.57 6.48
N THR A 152 1.94 14.90 6.63
CA THR A 152 2.29 15.83 5.56
C THR A 152 3.80 15.82 5.34
N ILE A 153 4.24 15.41 4.14
CA ILE A 153 5.64 15.48 3.74
C ILE A 153 5.83 16.79 2.96
N LYS A 154 6.65 17.71 3.50
CA LYS A 154 6.84 19.06 2.93
C LYS A 154 7.25 19.08 1.46
N ASN A 155 7.99 18.06 1.02
CA ASN A 155 8.43 17.89 -0.35
C ASN A 155 8.38 16.40 -0.70
N LEU A 156 7.18 15.93 -1.05
CA LEU A 156 6.95 14.52 -1.35
C LEU A 156 7.81 14.00 -2.52
N PRO A 157 8.07 14.77 -3.59
CA PRO A 157 9.00 14.34 -4.65
C PRO A 157 10.42 14.00 -4.17
N ASP A 158 10.94 14.75 -3.20
CA ASP A 158 12.30 14.56 -2.66
C ASP A 158 12.37 13.54 -1.52
N PHE A 159 11.26 12.88 -1.19
CA PHE A 159 11.20 11.93 -0.10
C PHE A 159 12.17 10.77 -0.32
N PHE A 160 13.04 10.53 0.66
CA PHE A 160 14.21 9.65 0.52
C PHE A 160 13.83 8.23 0.07
N LEU A 161 12.66 7.72 0.48
CA LEU A 161 12.25 6.34 0.22
C LEU A 161 12.19 6.04 -1.29
N TRP A 162 11.81 7.03 -2.10
CA TRP A 162 11.74 6.91 -3.56
C TRP A 162 13.08 6.62 -4.21
N LYS A 163 14.20 6.98 -3.56
CA LYS A 163 15.56 6.70 -4.04
C LYS A 163 15.95 5.23 -3.89
N TYR A 164 15.42 4.55 -2.87
CA TYR A 164 15.84 3.19 -2.49
C TYR A 164 14.87 2.10 -2.94
N VAL A 165 13.59 2.43 -3.12
CA VAL A 165 12.56 1.47 -3.53
C VAL A 165 12.09 1.78 -4.95
N LYS A 166 12.42 0.88 -5.88
CA LYS A 166 12.10 1.04 -7.31
C LYS A 166 10.64 0.77 -7.67
N LYS A 167 9.98 -0.11 -6.91
CA LYS A 167 8.60 -0.54 -7.13
C LYS A 167 8.00 -0.96 -5.79
N PHE A 168 6.76 -0.55 -5.56
CA PHE A 168 5.96 -0.94 -4.41
C PHE A 168 4.89 -1.95 -4.80
N LYS A 169 4.48 -2.76 -3.83
CA LYS A 169 3.23 -3.52 -3.92
C LYS A 169 2.03 -2.62 -3.62
N CYS A 170 2.18 -1.70 -2.66
CA CYS A 170 1.15 -0.72 -2.33
C CYS A 170 1.77 0.60 -1.86
N VAL A 171 1.16 1.71 -2.30
CA VAL A 171 1.42 3.07 -1.80
C VAL A 171 0.13 3.61 -1.22
N GLU A 172 0.13 3.93 0.06
CA GLU A 172 -1.00 4.54 0.76
C GLU A 172 -0.64 5.94 1.24
N ILE A 173 -1.48 6.92 0.92
CA ILE A 173 -1.42 8.27 1.47
C ILE A 173 -2.75 8.54 2.15
N VAL A 174 -2.80 8.26 3.46
CA VAL A 174 -4.04 8.21 4.22
C VAL A 174 -3.81 8.82 5.60
N PRO A 175 -4.62 9.75 6.10
CA PRO A 175 -4.49 10.25 7.46
C PRO A 175 -4.74 9.11 8.45
N LYS A 176 -4.05 9.16 9.60
CA LYS A 176 -4.24 8.19 10.68
C LYS A 176 -5.67 8.21 11.24
N GLU A 177 -6.26 9.41 11.34
CA GLU A 177 -7.62 9.61 11.84
C GLU A 177 -8.55 10.10 10.72
N ARG A 178 -9.81 9.64 10.74
CA ARG A 178 -10.80 9.95 9.68
C ARG A 178 -11.16 11.44 9.58
N ALA A 179 -10.90 12.22 10.62
CA ALA A 179 -11.20 13.65 10.68
C ALA A 179 -10.02 14.53 10.25
N ASP A 180 -8.82 13.96 10.19
CA ASP A 180 -7.63 14.69 9.76
C ASP A 180 -7.57 14.68 8.25
N THR A 181 -7.29 15.83 7.65
CA THR A 181 -6.97 15.92 6.22
C THR A 181 -5.46 16.08 6.07
N LEU A 182 -4.82 15.17 5.34
CA LEU A 182 -3.46 15.40 4.88
C LEU A 182 -3.48 16.53 3.85
N ASN A 183 -2.66 17.57 4.08
CA ASN A 183 -2.45 18.63 3.12
C ASN A 183 -1.58 18.08 1.98
N ILE A 184 -2.23 17.52 0.98
CA ILE A 184 -1.60 16.97 -0.22
C ILE A 184 -2.03 17.84 -1.40
N THR A 185 -1.06 18.26 -2.20
CA THR A 185 -1.34 19.04 -3.41
C THR A 185 -1.71 18.12 -4.58
N THR A 186 -2.27 18.70 -5.63
CA THR A 186 -2.54 17.95 -6.86
C THR A 186 -1.26 17.58 -7.60
N ASP A 187 -0.19 18.37 -7.44
CA ASP A 187 1.14 18.02 -7.94
C ASP A 187 1.73 16.81 -7.21
N ASP A 188 1.50 16.67 -5.90
CA ASP A 188 1.90 15.48 -5.13
C ASP A 188 1.17 14.22 -5.63
N ILE A 189 -0.14 14.31 -5.88
CA ILE A 189 -0.92 13.18 -6.44
C ILE A 189 -0.39 12.80 -7.83
N ASN A 190 -0.16 13.79 -8.70
CA ASN A 190 0.38 13.57 -10.04
C ASN A 190 1.79 12.95 -9.97
N PHE A 191 2.63 13.40 -9.04
CA PHE A 191 3.95 12.82 -8.81
C PHE A 191 3.84 11.35 -8.38
N VAL A 192 2.98 11.02 -7.40
CA VAL A 192 2.87 9.65 -6.91
C VAL A 192 2.30 8.73 -7.98
N LEU A 193 1.24 9.14 -8.67
CA LEU A 193 0.61 8.32 -9.71
C LEU A 193 1.47 8.21 -10.99
N GLY A 194 2.25 9.24 -11.31
CA GLY A 194 3.05 9.31 -12.54
C GLY A 194 4.51 8.89 -12.40
N THR A 195 5.09 8.96 -11.19
CA THR A 195 6.54 8.73 -10.94
C THR A 195 6.82 7.60 -9.95
N VAL A 196 5.98 7.39 -8.94
CA VAL A 196 6.18 6.29 -7.98
C VAL A 196 5.53 5.04 -8.52
N LYS A 197 6.30 3.98 -8.82
CA LYS A 197 5.75 2.71 -9.34
C LYS A 197 5.08 1.89 -8.25
N SER A 198 3.80 1.58 -8.40
CA SER A 198 3.07 0.67 -7.52
C SER A 198 2.05 -0.18 -8.27
N LEU A 199 1.81 -1.39 -7.77
CA LEU A 199 0.67 -2.20 -8.22
C LEU A 199 -0.66 -1.66 -7.66
N ASN A 200 -0.64 -1.12 -6.45
CA ASN A 200 -1.83 -0.62 -5.77
C ASN A 200 -1.60 0.79 -5.24
N TYR A 201 -2.57 1.68 -5.43
CA TYR A 201 -2.56 3.00 -4.83
C TYR A 201 -3.83 3.22 -4.00
N ARG A 202 -3.66 3.86 -2.84
CA ARG A 202 -4.75 4.29 -2.00
C ARG A 202 -4.53 5.70 -1.48
N PHE A 203 -5.53 6.55 -1.68
CA PHE A 203 -5.52 7.92 -1.21
C PHE A 203 -6.75 8.17 -0.34
N SER A 204 -6.54 8.81 0.80
CA SER A 204 -7.62 9.36 1.63
C SER A 204 -7.28 10.82 1.89
N VAL A 205 -7.22 11.60 0.83
CA VAL A 205 -6.75 12.99 0.86
C VAL A 205 -7.90 13.93 0.47
N ASN A 206 -7.91 15.10 1.07
CA ASN A 206 -8.76 16.19 0.61
C ASN A 206 -7.88 17.16 -0.17
N ILE A 207 -8.26 17.45 -1.41
CA ILE A 207 -7.61 18.51 -2.18
C ILE A 207 -8.54 19.71 -2.19
N ASN A 208 -7.98 20.90 -2.00
CA ASN A 208 -8.76 22.15 -2.02
C ASN A 208 -9.21 22.57 -3.43
N GLU A 209 -9.10 21.68 -4.43
CA GLU A 209 -9.50 21.94 -5.80
C GLU A 209 -10.96 21.53 -6.04
N LYS A 210 -11.64 22.29 -6.91
CA LYS A 210 -13.02 21.97 -7.30
C LYS A 210 -13.09 20.72 -8.18
N VAL A 211 -12.10 20.52 -9.06
CA VAL A 211 -12.01 19.40 -10.00
C VAL A 211 -10.54 19.11 -10.32
N PHE A 212 -10.08 17.90 -10.01
CA PHE A 212 -8.77 17.39 -10.42
C PHE A 212 -8.89 16.51 -11.64
N LYS A 213 -8.03 16.80 -12.62
CA LYS A 213 -7.86 15.98 -13.82
C LYS A 213 -6.54 15.25 -13.73
N LEU A 214 -6.60 13.94 -13.91
CA LEU A 214 -5.41 13.12 -14.06
C LEU A 214 -4.69 13.54 -15.35
N LYS A 215 -3.48 14.09 -15.24
CA LYS A 215 -2.74 14.66 -16.39
C LYS A 215 -1.98 13.60 -17.18
N ASN A 216 -1.53 12.55 -16.49
CA ASN A 216 -0.65 11.53 -17.05
C ASN A 216 -1.30 10.16 -16.90
N SER A 217 -1.00 9.25 -17.83
CA SER A 217 -1.31 7.85 -17.64
C SER A 217 -0.62 7.34 -16.38
N ILE A 218 -1.38 6.68 -15.50
CA ILE A 218 -0.82 5.96 -14.36
C ILE A 218 0.00 4.81 -14.93
N TYR A 219 1.11 4.46 -14.27
CA TYR A 219 2.00 3.38 -14.69
C TYR A 219 1.29 2.13 -15.22
N ASP A 220 1.89 1.53 -16.25
CA ASP A 220 1.48 0.29 -16.95
C ASP A 220 1.42 -0.99 -16.08
N GLU A 221 1.39 -0.85 -14.76
CA GLU A 221 1.34 -1.97 -13.83
C GLU A 221 0.31 -1.77 -12.71
N CYS A 222 -0.38 -0.63 -12.66
CA CYS A 222 -1.39 -0.36 -11.64
C CYS A 222 -2.58 -1.31 -11.83
N GLU A 223 -2.85 -2.15 -10.82
CA GLU A 223 -3.96 -3.09 -10.78
C GLU A 223 -5.12 -2.59 -9.93
N LEU A 224 -4.85 -1.78 -8.89
CA LEU A 224 -5.84 -1.22 -7.97
C LEU A 224 -5.62 0.27 -7.73
N LEU A 225 -6.67 1.06 -7.92
CA LEU A 225 -6.71 2.48 -7.59
C LEU A 225 -7.88 2.75 -6.64
N CYS A 226 -7.57 3.32 -5.48
CA CYS A 226 -8.55 3.61 -4.45
C CYS A 226 -8.46 5.07 -3.99
N PHE A 227 -9.58 5.77 -4.05
CA PHE A 227 -9.78 7.07 -3.42
C PHE A 227 -10.90 6.94 -2.37
N ASP A 228 -10.56 7.16 -1.10
CA ASP A 228 -11.48 7.12 0.02
C ASP A 228 -12.41 8.35 0.04
N ASP A 229 -12.03 9.42 -0.67
CA ASP A 229 -12.89 10.51 -1.10
C ASP A 229 -12.43 11.02 -2.48
N ALA A 230 -13.35 11.02 -3.45
CA ALA A 230 -13.10 11.31 -4.85
C ALA A 230 -14.13 12.28 -5.45
N HIS A 231 -14.90 13.00 -4.63
CA HIS A 231 -15.89 13.96 -5.14
C HIS A 231 -15.29 15.01 -6.09
N TRP A 232 -14.01 15.34 -5.87
CA TRP A 232 -13.21 16.27 -6.67
C TRP A 232 -12.61 15.66 -7.95
N LEU A 233 -12.70 14.34 -8.17
CA LEU A 233 -12.04 13.66 -9.30
C LEU A 233 -12.86 13.79 -10.59
N ASP A 234 -12.21 14.20 -11.69
CA ASP A 234 -12.77 14.09 -13.03
C ASP A 234 -12.77 12.63 -13.49
N THR A 235 -13.97 12.08 -13.72
CA THR A 235 -14.17 10.68 -14.13
C THR A 235 -14.27 10.50 -15.65
N GLU A 236 -14.33 11.57 -16.45
CA GLU A 236 -14.54 11.48 -17.91
C GLU A 236 -13.40 10.75 -18.61
N ASN A 237 -12.16 10.98 -18.20
CA ASN A 237 -10.97 10.37 -18.84
C ASN A 237 -10.18 9.47 -17.88
N LEU A 238 -10.80 9.03 -16.77
CA LEU A 238 -10.07 8.26 -15.77
C LEU A 238 -9.55 6.91 -16.32
N LEU A 239 -10.39 6.20 -17.08
CA LEU A 239 -10.05 4.87 -17.60
C LEU A 239 -9.08 4.93 -18.79
N THR A 240 -9.06 6.03 -19.55
CA THR A 240 -8.11 6.22 -20.66
C THR A 240 -6.68 6.41 -20.15
N HIS A 241 -6.51 6.99 -18.96
CA HIS A 241 -5.23 7.11 -18.26
C HIS A 241 -4.86 5.87 -17.42
N THR A 242 -5.70 4.83 -17.39
CA THR A 242 -5.49 3.64 -16.53
C THR A 242 -5.78 2.32 -17.26
N PRO A 243 -5.13 2.04 -18.40
CA PRO A 243 -5.53 0.95 -19.30
C PRO A 243 -5.40 -0.46 -18.70
N LEU A 244 -4.53 -0.65 -17.72
CA LEU A 244 -4.26 -1.96 -17.09
C LEU A 244 -4.93 -2.13 -15.72
N LEU A 245 -5.70 -1.13 -15.29
CA LEU A 245 -6.40 -1.14 -14.02
C LEU A 245 -7.43 -2.26 -13.98
N LYS A 246 -7.34 -3.13 -12.97
CA LYS A 246 -8.27 -4.24 -12.76
C LYS A 246 -9.39 -3.87 -11.79
N LYS A 247 -9.06 -3.07 -10.78
CA LYS A 247 -9.97 -2.70 -9.69
C LYS A 247 -9.95 -1.20 -9.45
N LEU A 248 -11.13 -0.60 -9.39
CA LEU A 248 -11.31 0.82 -9.12
C LEU A 248 -12.26 1.03 -7.95
N ARG A 249 -11.84 1.83 -6.97
CA ARG A 249 -12.67 2.24 -5.85
C ARG A 249 -12.66 3.76 -5.70
N LEU A 250 -13.82 4.39 -5.84
CA LEU A 250 -13.98 5.84 -5.75
C LEU A 250 -15.12 6.15 -4.80
N ASN A 251 -14.86 6.54 -3.56
CA ASN A 251 -15.93 6.91 -2.64
C ASN A 251 -16.24 8.42 -2.75
N GLY A 252 -17.42 8.84 -2.31
CA GLY A 252 -17.81 10.26 -2.29
C GLY A 252 -18.27 10.83 -3.64
N ILE A 253 -18.10 10.11 -4.75
CA ILE A 253 -18.57 10.52 -6.07
C ILE A 253 -20.11 10.54 -6.18
N HIS A 254 -20.63 11.39 -7.06
CA HIS A 254 -22.06 11.58 -7.30
C HIS A 254 -22.60 10.67 -8.42
N GLY A 255 -23.93 10.57 -8.53
CA GLY A 255 -24.61 9.66 -9.48
C GLY A 255 -24.13 9.77 -10.93
N LYS A 256 -23.95 11.00 -11.43
CA LYS A 256 -23.41 11.24 -12.78
C LYS A 256 -21.98 10.72 -12.96
N GLN A 257 -21.08 10.91 -11.99
CA GLN A 257 -19.71 10.39 -12.04
C GLN A 257 -19.71 8.84 -12.03
N ILE A 258 -20.57 8.23 -11.20
CA ILE A 258 -20.77 6.78 -11.15
C ILE A 258 -21.20 6.27 -12.54
N ASN A 259 -22.20 6.89 -13.15
CA ASN A 259 -22.69 6.53 -14.48
C ASN A 259 -21.59 6.64 -15.55
N THR A 260 -20.78 7.71 -15.51
CA THR A 260 -19.64 7.89 -16.43
C THR A 260 -18.65 6.72 -16.32
N VAL A 261 -18.23 6.35 -15.11
CA VAL A 261 -17.31 5.22 -14.90
C VAL A 261 -17.93 3.90 -15.39
N LEU A 262 -19.21 3.65 -15.07
CA LEU A 262 -19.92 2.46 -15.53
C LEU A 262 -20.03 2.40 -17.06
N LYS A 263 -20.37 3.52 -17.72
CA LYS A 263 -20.41 3.60 -19.18
C LYS A 263 -19.05 3.26 -19.79
N HIS A 264 -17.95 3.82 -19.28
CA HIS A 264 -16.62 3.52 -19.79
C HIS A 264 -16.21 2.07 -19.55
N MET A 265 -16.50 1.52 -18.38
CA MET A 265 -16.23 0.12 -18.06
C MET A 265 -17.00 -0.84 -18.98
N ILE A 266 -18.29 -0.58 -19.21
CA ILE A 266 -19.19 -1.46 -19.97
C ILE A 266 -18.96 -1.34 -21.47
N ARG A 267 -18.84 -0.12 -21.99
CA ARG A 267 -18.65 0.15 -23.43
C ARG A 267 -17.24 -0.19 -23.89
N GLY A 268 -16.27 -0.15 -22.97
CA GLY A 268 -14.98 -0.81 -23.07
C GLY A 268 -14.16 -0.42 -24.28
N ASP A 269 -13.41 0.68 -24.18
CA ASP A 269 -12.41 1.04 -25.21
C ASP A 269 -10.96 1.09 -24.70
N SER A 270 -10.68 0.79 -23.42
CA SER A 270 -9.27 0.88 -22.95
C SER A 270 -8.89 0.20 -21.63
N SER A 271 -9.83 -0.23 -20.77
CA SER A 271 -9.46 -0.70 -19.42
C SER A 271 -9.65 -2.20 -19.23
N LYS A 272 -8.67 -2.86 -18.60
CA LYS A 272 -8.80 -4.22 -18.01
C LYS A 272 -9.66 -4.25 -16.74
N LEU A 273 -10.58 -3.30 -16.58
CA LEU A 273 -11.33 -3.08 -15.35
C LEU A 273 -12.39 -4.17 -15.19
N VAL A 274 -12.21 -5.01 -14.19
CA VAL A 274 -13.11 -6.14 -13.86
C VAL A 274 -13.97 -5.85 -12.63
N GLU A 275 -13.58 -4.86 -11.83
CA GLU A 275 -14.30 -4.48 -10.62
C GLU A 275 -14.29 -2.96 -10.41
N PHE A 276 -15.48 -2.39 -10.25
CA PHE A 276 -15.68 -1.03 -9.79
C PHE A 276 -16.56 -1.02 -8.53
N SER A 277 -16.16 -0.25 -7.51
CA SER A 277 -16.95 -0.08 -6.30
C SER A 277 -16.92 1.35 -5.77
N THR A 278 -18.02 1.77 -5.14
CA THR A 278 -18.15 3.11 -4.56
C THR A 278 -19.13 3.12 -3.40
N PHE A 279 -18.84 3.99 -2.41
CA PHE A 279 -19.84 4.56 -1.53
C PHE A 279 -20.18 5.95 -2.03
N ALA A 280 -21.39 6.12 -2.58
CA ALA A 280 -21.82 7.37 -3.19
C ALA A 280 -21.96 8.51 -2.17
N GLY A 281 -21.75 9.73 -2.63
CA GLY A 281 -21.90 10.94 -1.83
C GLY A 281 -23.34 11.17 -1.32
N TYR A 282 -23.52 12.13 -0.40
CA TYR A 282 -24.80 12.44 0.24
C TYR A 282 -25.94 12.84 -0.73
N ARG A 283 -25.63 13.25 -1.95
CA ARG A 283 -26.60 13.65 -2.99
C ARG A 283 -26.85 12.55 -4.04
N PHE A 284 -26.80 11.29 -3.62
CA PHE A 284 -27.02 10.15 -4.52
C PHE A 284 -28.48 10.08 -4.97
N VAL A 285 -28.69 10.11 -6.29
CA VAL A 285 -29.98 9.84 -6.93
C VAL A 285 -29.83 8.55 -7.72
N GLU A 286 -30.66 7.54 -7.43
CA GLU A 286 -30.55 6.22 -8.05
C GLU A 286 -30.72 6.26 -9.57
N ASN A 287 -31.66 7.06 -10.07
CA ASN A 287 -31.91 7.14 -11.51
C ASN A 287 -30.70 7.68 -12.30
N ASP A 288 -29.79 8.41 -11.66
CA ASP A 288 -28.62 8.97 -12.33
C ASP A 288 -27.61 7.89 -12.72
N ILE A 289 -27.53 6.76 -12.02
CA ILE A 289 -26.45 5.78 -12.25
C ILE A 289 -26.66 4.89 -13.46
N PHE A 290 -27.91 4.72 -13.91
CA PHE A 290 -28.26 3.82 -15.02
C PHE A 290 -28.62 4.55 -16.32
N ASP A 291 -28.51 5.89 -16.35
CA ASP A 291 -28.75 6.66 -17.58
C ASP A 291 -27.91 6.11 -18.74
N GLY A 292 -28.55 5.79 -19.87
CA GLY A 292 -27.87 5.27 -21.07
C GLY A 292 -27.09 3.94 -20.88
N ILE A 293 -27.42 3.14 -19.86
CA ILE A 293 -26.91 1.78 -19.66
C ILE A 293 -28.05 0.77 -19.82
N GLU A 294 -27.96 -0.08 -20.85
CA GLU A 294 -28.92 -1.15 -21.06
C GLU A 294 -28.68 -2.31 -20.08
N THR A 295 -29.71 -2.62 -19.30
CA THR A 295 -29.64 -3.68 -18.29
C THR A 295 -30.91 -4.53 -18.28
N LYS A 296 -30.75 -5.80 -17.93
CA LYS A 296 -31.84 -6.69 -17.53
C LYS A 296 -31.96 -6.62 -16.01
N ILE A 297 -33.16 -6.30 -15.54
CA ILE A 297 -33.45 -6.24 -14.10
C ILE A 297 -33.60 -7.67 -13.60
N GLU A 298 -32.70 -8.09 -12.71
CA GLU A 298 -32.84 -9.37 -12.00
C GLU A 298 -33.69 -9.18 -10.74
N ASN A 299 -33.43 -8.10 -10.01
CA ASN A 299 -34.29 -7.59 -8.95
C ASN A 299 -34.06 -6.09 -8.77
N ILE A 300 -34.73 -5.48 -7.79
CA ILE A 300 -34.60 -4.05 -7.51
C ILE A 300 -33.11 -3.67 -7.41
N GLN A 301 -32.32 -4.38 -6.60
CA GLN A 301 -30.93 -4.02 -6.25
C GLN A 301 -29.86 -4.57 -7.18
N ASN A 302 -30.21 -5.49 -8.10
CA ASN A 302 -29.25 -6.17 -8.97
C ASN A 302 -29.70 -6.11 -10.42
N ARG A 303 -28.80 -5.65 -11.27
CA ARG A 303 -28.98 -5.55 -12.70
C ARG A 303 -27.82 -6.21 -13.41
N LYS A 304 -28.10 -6.87 -14.53
CA LYS A 304 -27.07 -7.44 -15.39
C LYS A 304 -27.06 -6.68 -16.71
N THR A 305 -25.90 -6.45 -17.31
CA THR A 305 -25.85 -5.86 -18.66
C THR A 305 -26.55 -6.79 -19.65
N THR A 306 -27.13 -6.23 -20.72
CA THR A 306 -27.91 -7.01 -21.70
C THR A 306 -27.09 -8.15 -22.33
N ASP A 307 -25.78 -7.90 -22.55
CA ASP A 307 -24.79 -8.85 -23.05
C ASP A 307 -24.30 -9.87 -21.99
N GLY A 308 -24.73 -9.71 -20.73
CA GLY A 308 -24.41 -10.60 -19.63
C GLY A 308 -22.98 -10.48 -19.09
N ARG A 309 -22.16 -9.53 -19.57
CA ARG A 309 -20.75 -9.41 -19.16
C ARG A 309 -20.59 -8.85 -17.75
N PHE A 310 -21.42 -7.90 -17.32
CA PHE A 310 -21.28 -7.24 -16.03
C PHE A 310 -22.53 -7.36 -15.17
N GLN A 311 -22.32 -7.51 -13.87
CA GLN A 311 -23.35 -7.45 -12.84
C GLN A 311 -23.16 -6.19 -12.01
N ILE A 312 -24.22 -5.38 -11.94
CA ILE A 312 -24.27 -4.13 -11.20
C ILE A 312 -25.21 -4.33 -10.01
N SER A 313 -24.66 -4.21 -8.80
CA SER A 313 -25.42 -4.22 -7.56
C SER A 313 -25.41 -2.82 -6.94
N TYR A 314 -26.54 -2.42 -6.38
CA TYR A 314 -26.63 -1.19 -5.61
C TYR A 314 -27.45 -1.39 -4.34
N CYS A 315 -27.00 -0.76 -3.26
CA CYS A 315 -27.64 -0.82 -1.95
C CYS A 315 -27.92 0.61 -1.49
N THR A 316 -29.19 1.01 -1.48
CA THR A 316 -29.62 2.37 -1.12
C THR A 316 -29.31 2.72 0.33
N SER A 317 -29.52 1.80 1.27
CA SER A 317 -29.25 2.01 2.70
C SER A 317 -27.77 2.27 2.98
N MET A 318 -26.87 1.61 2.25
CA MET A 318 -25.43 1.80 2.37
C MET A 318 -24.87 2.83 1.37
N ARG A 319 -25.69 3.32 0.44
CA ARG A 319 -25.27 4.12 -0.72
C ARG A 319 -24.12 3.46 -1.50
N ARG A 320 -24.13 2.13 -1.56
CA ARG A 320 -23.06 1.35 -2.18
C ARG A 320 -23.45 1.02 -3.62
N VAL A 321 -22.55 1.21 -4.57
CA VAL A 321 -22.66 0.68 -5.93
C VAL A 321 -21.44 -0.20 -6.20
N ARG A 322 -21.65 -1.37 -6.80
CA ARG A 322 -20.58 -2.28 -7.21
C ARG A 322 -20.91 -2.87 -8.58
N CYS A 323 -19.96 -2.81 -9.49
CA CYS A 323 -20.01 -3.45 -10.80
C CYS A 323 -18.87 -4.48 -10.88
N ILE A 324 -19.19 -5.71 -11.26
CA ILE A 324 -18.21 -6.79 -11.37
C ILE A 324 -18.42 -7.51 -12.70
N GLU A 325 -17.33 -7.93 -13.33
CA GLU A 325 -17.38 -8.86 -14.46
C GLU A 325 -17.98 -10.21 -14.01
N SER A 326 -18.98 -10.70 -14.72
CA SER A 326 -19.79 -11.87 -14.34
C SER A 326 -18.97 -13.16 -14.25
N SER A 327 -17.85 -13.25 -14.99
CA SER A 327 -16.91 -14.38 -14.91
C SER A 327 -16.25 -14.50 -13.52
N MET A 328 -16.12 -13.39 -12.79
CA MET A 328 -15.56 -13.35 -11.44
C MET A 328 -16.60 -13.61 -10.34
N PHE A 329 -17.89 -13.56 -10.67
CA PHE A 329 -18.96 -13.72 -9.67
C PHE A 329 -19.07 -15.17 -9.16
N ASN A 330 -18.67 -16.16 -9.96
CA ASN A 330 -18.67 -17.58 -9.57
C ASN A 330 -17.46 -17.99 -8.70
N MET A 331 -16.58 -17.06 -8.35
CA MET A 331 -15.39 -17.31 -7.52
C MET A 331 -15.56 -16.87 -6.05
N PHE A 332 -16.73 -16.34 -5.67
CA PHE A 332 -17.01 -15.84 -4.32
C PHE A 332 -18.23 -16.51 -3.69
#